data_AF-A0A0B8NNM4-F1
#
_entry.id   AF-A0A0B8NNM4-F1
#
_cell.length_a   1.000
_cell.length_b   1.000
_cell.length_c   1.000
_cell.angle_alpha   90.00
_cell.angle_beta   90.00
_cell.angle_gamma   90.00
#
_symmetry.space_group_name_H-M   'P 1'
#
loop_
_entity.id
_entity.type
_entity.pdbx_description
1 polymer ?
#
loop_
_entity_poly.entity_id
_entity_poly.type
_entity_poly.pdbx_seq_one_letter_code
_entity_poly.pdbx_strand_id
1 'polypeptide(L)'
;MAEQFAKAWEGFAAGEWQNDVNVRDFIQKNYTPYEGDESFLVTEGTEATNTLWAKVMEGIKQENSTHAPVDFDTSVISTITSHDAGYINKDLETIVGLQTEAPLKRAIILTVVSVWLKVRAKLMIANLIHKLRKSSLSTAKRTMLAFSIFTLLTS
;
A
#
# COMPACT_ATOMS: atom_id res chain seq x y z
N MET A 1 -21.89 -15.91 21.22
CA MET A 1 -21.61 -16.17 19.78
C MET A 1 -22.90 -16.26 18.98
N ALA A 2 -23.84 -17.16 19.31
CA ALA A 2 -25.13 -17.27 18.59
C ALA A 2 -25.93 -15.95 18.55
N GLU A 3 -25.95 -15.18 19.64
CA GLU A 3 -26.62 -13.87 19.70
C GLU A 3 -25.93 -12.79 18.84
N GLN A 4 -24.60 -12.81 18.73
CA GLN A 4 -23.87 -11.88 17.86
C GLN A 4 -24.17 -12.14 16.40
N PHE A 5 -24.25 -13.42 15.99
CA PHE A 5 -24.63 -13.78 14.63
C PHE A 5 -26.08 -13.44 14.33
N ALA A 6 -27.01 -13.71 15.27
CA ALA A 6 -28.41 -13.35 15.10
C ALA A 6 -28.60 -11.83 14.87
N LYS A 7 -27.87 -11.00 15.62
CA LYS A 7 -27.90 -9.54 15.43
C LYS A 7 -27.21 -9.08 14.15
N ALA A 8 -26.05 -9.65 13.81
CA ALA A 8 -25.29 -9.26 12.61
C ALA A 8 -25.95 -9.74 11.31
N TRP A 9 -26.76 -10.80 11.37
CA TRP A 9 -27.41 -11.42 10.20
C TRP A 9 -28.87 -11.02 10.02
N GLU A 10 -29.37 -10.09 10.83
CA GLU A 10 -30.74 -9.61 10.77
C GLU A 10 -31.05 -9.03 9.38
N GLY A 11 -32.12 -9.54 8.76
CA GLY A 11 -32.56 -9.10 7.42
C GLY A 11 -31.91 -9.82 6.24
N PHE A 12 -30.88 -10.67 6.47
CA PHE A 12 -30.31 -11.49 5.38
C PHE A 12 -31.10 -12.78 5.16
N ALA A 13 -31.22 -13.19 3.89
CA ALA A 13 -31.75 -14.46 3.47
C ALA A 13 -30.87 -15.63 3.97
N ALA A 14 -31.52 -16.59 4.64
CA ALA A 14 -30.85 -17.77 5.18
C ALA A 14 -30.24 -18.64 4.07
N GLY A 15 -29.14 -19.32 4.40
CA GLY A 15 -28.44 -20.16 3.44
C GLY A 15 -27.36 -21.04 4.06
N GLU A 16 -26.62 -21.75 3.20
CA GLU A 16 -25.52 -22.61 3.61
C GLU A 16 -24.39 -21.79 4.27
N TRP A 17 -24.27 -20.51 3.89
CA TRP A 17 -23.32 -19.55 4.45
C TRP A 17 -23.44 -19.33 5.96
N GLN A 18 -24.56 -19.70 6.59
CA GLN A 18 -24.73 -19.61 8.05
C GLN A 18 -24.10 -20.77 8.81
N ASN A 19 -23.92 -21.92 8.15
CA ASN A 19 -23.40 -23.14 8.75
C ASN A 19 -21.95 -23.42 8.35
N ASP A 20 -21.55 -23.00 7.15
CA ASP A 20 -20.20 -23.13 6.61
C ASP A 20 -19.67 -21.80 6.05
N VAL A 21 -18.34 -21.66 5.95
CA VAL A 21 -17.70 -20.48 5.36
C VAL A 21 -17.96 -20.46 3.83
N ASN A 22 -19.06 -19.84 3.43
CA ASN A 22 -19.49 -19.77 2.03
C ASN A 22 -19.94 -18.36 1.64
N VAL A 23 -18.97 -17.49 1.36
CA VAL A 23 -19.21 -16.09 0.94
C VAL A 23 -19.99 -16.00 -0.37
N ARG A 24 -19.87 -17.01 -1.25
CA ARG A 24 -20.59 -17.04 -2.53
C ARG A 24 -22.10 -17.17 -2.33
N ASP A 25 -22.54 -18.13 -1.52
CA ASP A 25 -23.97 -18.34 -1.22
C ASP A 25 -24.56 -17.12 -0.52
N PHE A 26 -23.80 -16.48 0.39
CA PHE A 26 -24.20 -15.22 1.03
C PHE A 26 -24.47 -14.12 -0.01
N ILE A 27 -23.52 -13.85 -0.90
CA ILE A 27 -23.66 -12.79 -1.91
C ILE A 27 -24.85 -13.09 -2.80
N GLN A 28 -24.93 -14.30 -3.38
CA GLN A 28 -25.99 -14.65 -4.33
C GLN A 28 -27.40 -14.52 -3.76
N LYS A 29 -27.59 -14.76 -2.46
CA LYS A 29 -28.89 -14.68 -1.80
C LYS A 29 -29.27 -13.28 -1.32
N ASN A 30 -28.30 -12.38 -1.14
CA ASN A 30 -28.50 -11.11 -0.45
C ASN A 30 -28.17 -9.86 -1.26
N TYR A 31 -27.54 -10.00 -2.43
CA TYR A 31 -27.29 -8.85 -3.30
C TYR A 31 -28.57 -8.43 -4.05
N THR A 32 -28.74 -7.12 -4.23
CA THR A 32 -29.78 -6.56 -5.10
C THR A 32 -29.12 -6.15 -6.41
N PRO A 33 -29.42 -6.80 -7.55
CA PRO A 33 -28.97 -6.31 -8.85
C PRO A 33 -29.40 -4.86 -9.05
N TYR A 34 -28.47 -4.01 -9.49
CA TYR A 34 -28.74 -2.61 -9.79
C TYR A 34 -28.61 -2.39 -11.30
N GLU A 35 -29.73 -2.10 -11.96
CA GLU A 35 -29.82 -1.83 -13.40
C GLU A 35 -30.13 -0.35 -13.71
N GLY A 36 -30.05 0.53 -12.70
CA GLY A 36 -30.25 1.97 -12.83
C GLY A 36 -29.01 2.72 -13.32
N ASP A 37 -29.02 4.05 -13.19
CA ASP A 37 -27.96 4.96 -13.62
C ASP A 37 -27.19 5.59 -12.44
N GLU A 38 -26.17 6.41 -12.70
CA GLU A 38 -25.38 7.07 -11.65
C GLU A 38 -26.11 8.21 -10.91
N SER A 39 -27.38 8.49 -11.20
CA SER A 39 -28.08 9.68 -10.67
C SER A 39 -28.25 9.68 -9.15
N PHE A 40 -28.21 8.50 -8.51
CA PHE A 40 -28.27 8.37 -7.05
C PHE A 40 -26.94 8.71 -6.35
N LEU A 41 -25.84 8.83 -7.10
CA LEU A 41 -24.53 9.11 -6.53
C LEU A 41 -24.50 10.54 -5.99
N VAL A 42 -23.99 10.68 -4.76
CA VAL A 42 -23.66 11.98 -4.21
C VAL A 42 -22.43 12.50 -4.93
N THR A 43 -22.55 13.65 -5.60
CA THR A 43 -21.50 14.21 -6.47
C THR A 43 -20.33 14.80 -5.69
N GLU A 44 -20.57 15.24 -4.46
CA GLU A 44 -19.58 15.91 -3.61
C GLU A 44 -19.16 15.02 -2.44
N GLY A 45 -17.86 14.99 -2.16
CA GLY A 45 -17.33 14.39 -0.95
C GLY A 45 -17.76 15.20 0.28
N THR A 46 -17.88 14.53 1.43
CA THR A 46 -18.09 15.23 2.70
C THR A 46 -16.90 16.12 3.03
N GLU A 47 -17.09 17.14 3.88
CA GLU A 47 -15.99 18.01 4.33
C GLU A 47 -14.85 17.20 4.99
N ALA A 48 -15.20 16.17 5.76
CA ALA A 48 -14.23 15.25 6.34
C ALA A 48 -13.42 14.52 5.26
N THR A 49 -14.09 13.96 4.24
CA THR A 49 -13.43 13.29 3.11
C THR A 49 -12.49 14.24 2.37
N ASN A 50 -12.95 15.45 2.04
CA ASN A 50 -12.16 16.43 1.31
C ASN A 50 -10.93 16.89 2.12
N THR A 51 -11.09 17.08 3.42
CA THR A 51 -9.99 17.46 4.33
C THR A 51 -8.95 16.36 4.44
N LEU A 52 -9.39 15.11 4.66
CA LEU A 52 -8.50 13.94 4.70
C LEU A 52 -7.75 13.78 3.38
N TRP A 53 -8.46 13.88 2.26
CA TRP A 53 -7.88 13.76 0.93
C TRP A 53 -6.84 14.86 0.65
N ALA A 54 -7.15 16.11 0.97
CA ALA A 54 -6.21 17.22 0.81
C ALA A 54 -4.89 16.98 1.55
N LYS A 55 -4.97 16.48 2.79
CA LYS A 55 -3.78 16.17 3.61
C LYS A 55 -2.95 15.04 3.01
N VAL A 56 -3.57 13.98 2.48
CA VAL A 56 -2.84 12.89 1.80
C VAL A 56 -2.20 13.39 0.51
N MET A 57 -2.88 14.25 -0.24
CA MET A 57 -2.38 14.81 -1.49
C MET A 57 -1.11 15.64 -1.33
N GLU A 58 -0.88 16.27 -0.16
CA GLU A 58 0.38 16.96 0.14
C GLU A 58 1.57 15.99 0.12
N GLY A 59 1.43 14.82 0.74
CA GLY A 59 2.47 13.79 0.73
C GLY A 59 2.68 13.20 -0.67
N ILE A 60 1.61 12.99 -1.45
CA ILE A 60 1.73 12.54 -2.85
C ILE A 60 2.51 13.56 -3.71
N LYS A 61 2.25 14.86 -3.52
CA LYS A 61 3.03 15.91 -4.20
C LYS A 61 4.51 15.86 -3.81
N GLN A 62 4.81 15.57 -2.56
CA GLN A 62 6.17 15.38 -2.09
C GLN A 62 6.83 14.17 -2.75
N GLU A 63 6.16 13.02 -2.81
CA GLU A 63 6.71 11.83 -3.49
C GLU A 63 6.95 12.09 -4.97
N ASN A 64 5.99 12.75 -5.65
CA ASN A 64 6.11 13.05 -7.09
C ASN A 64 7.24 14.05 -7.37
N SER A 65 7.47 15.03 -6.50
CA SER A 65 8.56 16.01 -6.69
C SER A 65 9.93 15.41 -6.38
N THR A 66 10.04 14.63 -5.32
CA THR A 66 11.31 14.04 -4.86
C THR A 66 11.64 12.72 -5.57
N HIS A 67 10.67 12.10 -6.25
CA HIS A 67 10.76 10.74 -6.79
C HIS A 67 11.21 9.72 -5.73
N ALA A 68 10.89 10.00 -4.47
CA ALA A 68 11.30 9.22 -3.31
C ALA A 68 10.12 9.04 -2.35
N PRO A 69 10.11 7.97 -1.54
CA PRO A 69 9.14 7.83 -0.45
C PRO A 69 9.13 9.06 0.46
N VAL A 70 7.96 9.44 0.97
CA VAL A 70 7.87 10.47 2.03
C VAL A 70 8.70 10.06 3.24
N ASP A 71 8.51 8.81 3.67
CA ASP A 71 9.28 8.19 4.75
C ASP A 71 9.30 6.67 4.58
N PHE A 72 10.26 6.01 5.20
CA PHE A 72 10.36 4.56 5.25
C PHE A 72 10.89 4.10 6.60
N ASP A 73 10.36 2.99 7.11
CA ASP A 73 10.91 2.38 8.32
C ASP A 73 12.35 1.92 8.09
N THR A 74 13.20 2.14 9.09
CA THR A 74 14.61 1.73 9.06
C THR A 74 14.96 0.66 10.09
N SER A 75 14.12 0.50 11.12
CA SER A 75 14.38 -0.36 12.27
C SER A 75 13.32 -1.43 12.51
N VAL A 76 12.10 -1.26 11.99
CA VAL A 76 10.97 -2.15 12.26
C VAL A 76 10.72 -3.08 11.07
N ILE A 77 10.62 -4.37 11.35
CA ILE A 77 10.21 -5.40 10.38
C ILE A 77 8.69 -5.47 10.41
N SER A 78 8.06 -5.25 9.26
CA SER A 78 6.61 -5.25 9.14
C SER A 78 6.03 -6.66 9.36
N THR A 79 5.21 -6.80 10.39
CA THR A 79 4.36 -7.97 10.71
C THR A 79 2.96 -7.47 11.08
N ILE A 80 1.98 -8.37 11.24
CA ILE A 80 0.57 -8.00 11.46
C ILE A 80 0.37 -7.02 12.64
N THR A 81 1.22 -7.10 13.68
CA THR A 81 1.11 -6.29 14.90
C THR A 81 2.37 -5.49 15.20
N SER A 82 3.26 -5.24 14.23
CA SER A 82 4.53 -4.54 14.48
C SER A 82 4.41 -3.03 14.57
N HIS A 83 3.34 -2.46 14.03
CA HIS A 83 3.11 -1.02 14.00
C HIS A 83 1.94 -0.65 14.91
N ASP A 84 2.07 0.49 15.57
CA ASP A 84 0.97 1.09 16.32
C ASP A 84 -0.09 1.64 15.36
N ALA A 85 -1.26 2.01 15.91
CA ALA A 85 -2.34 2.58 15.14
C ALA A 85 -1.94 3.94 14.52
N GLY A 86 -1.95 4.00 13.19
CA GLY A 86 -1.75 5.24 12.44
C GLY A 86 -3.06 5.90 12.01
N TYR A 87 -3.04 7.23 11.93
CA TYR A 87 -4.20 8.06 11.53
C TYR A 87 -3.74 9.23 10.65
N ILE A 88 -4.56 9.62 9.67
CA ILE A 88 -4.40 10.90 8.96
C ILE A 88 -5.00 12.02 9.82
N ASN A 89 -6.24 11.81 10.29
CA ASN A 89 -6.87 12.63 11.31
C ASN A 89 -7.95 11.79 12.03
N LYS A 90 -7.63 11.38 13.26
CA LYS A 90 -8.43 10.45 14.06
C LYS A 90 -9.88 10.90 14.27
N ASP A 91 -10.13 12.20 14.31
CA ASP A 91 -11.46 12.75 14.57
C ASP A 91 -12.35 12.82 13.33
N LEU A 92 -11.76 12.74 12.12
CA LEU A 92 -12.47 12.85 10.84
C LEU A 92 -12.67 11.50 10.13
N GLU A 93 -11.96 10.45 10.55
CA GLU A 93 -11.94 9.16 9.88
C GLU A 93 -13.09 8.24 10.32
N THR A 94 -14.01 7.93 9.39
CA THR A 94 -15.05 6.92 9.61
C THR A 94 -14.51 5.50 9.50
N ILE A 95 -13.54 5.27 8.60
CA ILE A 95 -12.85 3.99 8.42
C ILE A 95 -11.39 4.23 8.74
N VAL A 96 -10.84 3.43 9.65
CA VAL A 96 -9.48 3.59 10.18
C VAL A 96 -8.59 2.42 9.78
N GLY A 97 -7.28 2.67 9.72
CA GLY A 97 -6.26 1.66 9.47
C GLY A 97 -5.23 2.13 8.45
N LEU A 98 -3.96 2.18 8.89
CA LEU A 98 -2.80 2.44 8.04
C LEU A 98 -1.81 1.28 8.15
N GLN A 99 -0.95 1.12 7.14
CA GLN A 99 0.10 0.09 7.14
C GLN A 99 1.16 0.31 8.23
N THR A 100 1.37 1.58 8.58
CA THR A 100 2.32 2.08 9.57
C THR A 100 1.65 3.13 10.46
N GLU A 101 2.35 3.64 11.46
CA GLU A 101 1.86 4.68 12.36
C GLU A 101 1.63 6.05 11.69
N ALA A 102 2.18 6.27 10.48
CA ALA A 102 2.06 7.51 9.74
C ALA A 102 1.53 7.29 8.30
N PRO A 103 0.82 8.27 7.71
CA PRO A 103 0.37 8.18 6.32
C PRO A 103 1.55 8.25 5.35
N LEU A 104 1.48 7.44 4.28
CA LEU A 104 2.49 7.34 3.21
C LEU A 104 3.90 6.92 3.65
N LYS A 105 4.05 6.46 4.90
CA LYS A 105 5.29 5.85 5.39
C LYS A 105 5.37 4.40 4.92
N ARG A 106 6.50 4.01 4.32
CA ARG A 106 6.69 2.66 3.76
C ARG A 106 7.31 1.72 4.80
N ALA A 107 6.59 0.64 5.11
CA ALA A 107 7.11 -0.40 6.01
C ALA A 107 8.17 -1.29 5.31
N ILE A 108 9.10 -1.85 6.08
CA ILE A 108 10.01 -2.89 5.57
C ILE A 108 9.34 -4.26 5.68
N ILE A 109 8.94 -4.83 4.56
CA ILE A 109 8.48 -6.22 4.50
C ILE A 109 9.67 -7.15 4.21
N LEU A 110 10.04 -7.96 5.19
CA LEU A 110 11.02 -9.05 5.00
C LEU A 110 10.33 -10.30 4.46
N THR A 111 10.30 -10.42 3.14
CA THR A 111 10.06 -11.71 2.48
C THR A 111 11.37 -12.26 1.93
N VAL A 112 11.41 -13.56 1.62
CA VAL A 112 12.57 -14.22 1.00
C VAL A 112 12.98 -13.52 -0.31
N VAL A 113 11.99 -12.99 -1.05
CA VAL A 113 12.19 -12.22 -2.28
C VAL A 113 12.78 -10.84 -1.98
N SER A 114 12.30 -10.15 -0.94
CA SER A 114 12.83 -8.83 -0.52
C SER A 114 14.30 -8.91 -0.11
N VAL A 115 14.69 -9.99 0.58
CA VAL A 115 16.08 -10.25 0.97
C VAL A 115 16.93 -10.49 -0.28
N TRP A 116 16.47 -11.34 -1.21
CA TRP A 116 17.18 -11.62 -2.44
C TRP A 116 17.36 -10.37 -3.31
N LEU A 117 16.35 -9.51 -3.42
CA LEU A 117 16.42 -8.26 -4.19
C LEU A 117 17.41 -7.27 -3.56
N LYS A 118 17.39 -7.11 -2.22
CA LYS A 118 18.37 -6.27 -1.50
C LYS A 118 19.80 -6.80 -1.65
N VAL A 119 20.00 -8.12 -1.54
CA VAL A 119 21.30 -8.77 -1.75
C VAL A 119 21.77 -8.60 -3.19
N ARG A 120 20.89 -8.75 -4.18
CA ARG A 120 21.19 -8.56 -5.61
C ARG A 120 21.55 -7.12 -5.92
N ALA A 121 20.81 -6.14 -5.40
CA ALA A 121 21.14 -4.72 -5.57
C ALA A 121 22.51 -4.39 -4.95
N LYS A 122 22.78 -4.87 -3.73
CA LYS A 122 24.07 -4.67 -3.05
C LYS A 122 25.23 -5.31 -3.81
N LEU A 123 25.04 -6.52 -4.36
CA LEU A 123 26.01 -7.21 -5.23
C LEU A 123 26.25 -6.46 -6.55
N MET A 124 25.19 -5.93 -7.17
CA MET A 124 25.34 -5.12 -8.40
C MET A 124 26.12 -3.84 -8.15
N ILE A 125 25.84 -3.13 -7.05
CA ILE A 125 26.59 -1.93 -6.64
C ILE A 125 28.05 -2.27 -6.33
N ALA A 126 28.31 -3.34 -5.57
CA ALA A 126 29.68 -3.77 -5.25
C ALA A 126 30.47 -4.15 -6.52
N ASN A 127 29.85 -4.87 -7.46
CA ASN A 127 30.45 -5.19 -8.76
C ASN A 127 30.69 -3.93 -9.60
N LEU A 128 29.76 -2.97 -9.58
CA LEU A 128 29.93 -1.71 -10.28
C LEU A 128 31.11 -0.92 -9.71
N ILE A 129 31.22 -0.79 -8.39
CA ILE A 129 32.34 -0.13 -7.71
C ILE A 129 33.67 -0.84 -8.02
N HIS A 130 33.70 -2.17 -8.00
CA HIS A 130 34.88 -2.95 -8.37
C HIS A 130 35.30 -2.69 -9.83
N LYS A 131 34.33 -2.64 -10.74
CA LYS A 131 34.57 -2.40 -12.18
C LYS A 131 35.04 -0.97 -12.44
N LEU A 132 34.48 0.01 -11.73
CA LEU A 132 34.91 1.41 -11.78
C LEU A 132 36.34 1.58 -11.24
N ARG A 133 36.72 0.86 -10.17
CA ARG A 133 38.07 0.89 -9.59
C ARG A 133 39.16 0.31 -10.50
N LYS A 134 38.81 -0.60 -11.42
CA LYS A 134 39.75 -1.24 -12.37
C LYS A 134 39.80 -0.59 -13.75
N SER A 135 38.93 0.37 -14.06
CA SER A 135 38.78 0.92 -15.42
C SER A 135 39.39 2.32 -15.57
N SER A 136 39.92 2.64 -16.75
CA SER A 136 40.37 4.01 -17.05
C SER A 136 39.18 4.98 -17.15
N LEU A 137 39.45 6.28 -16.98
CA LEU A 137 38.45 7.35 -16.86
C LEU A 137 37.36 7.35 -17.96
N SER A 138 37.67 6.88 -19.19
CA SER A 138 36.70 6.83 -20.30
C SER A 138 35.72 5.66 -20.20
N THR A 139 36.14 4.55 -19.60
CA THR A 139 35.31 3.35 -19.42
C THR A 139 34.39 3.55 -18.20
N ALA A 140 34.89 4.21 -17.16
CA ALA A 140 34.09 4.61 -16.00
C ALA A 140 32.88 5.48 -16.39
N LYS A 141 33.07 6.48 -17.27
CA LYS A 141 31.98 7.34 -17.78
C LYS A 141 30.90 6.57 -18.54
N ARG A 142 31.27 5.59 -19.38
CA ARG A 142 30.31 4.74 -20.10
C ARG A 142 29.53 3.81 -19.17
N THR A 143 30.18 3.32 -18.12
CA THR A 143 29.55 2.43 -17.14
C THR A 143 28.57 3.19 -16.23
N MET A 144 28.88 4.45 -15.87
CA MET A 144 27.95 5.35 -15.16
C MET A 144 26.72 5.69 -16.01
N LEU A 145 26.89 5.97 -17.31
CA LEU A 145 25.77 6.29 -18.20
C LEU A 145 24.80 5.11 -18.35
N ALA A 146 25.32 3.88 -18.49
CA ALA A 146 24.50 2.67 -18.53
C ALA A 146 23.76 2.41 -17.20
N PHE A 147 24.37 2.79 -16.06
CA PHE A 147 23.73 2.67 -14.75
C PHE A 147 22.60 3.69 -14.57
N SER A 148 22.78 4.96 -14.96
CA SER A 148 21.69 5.95 -14.93
C SER A 148 20.47 5.49 -15.75
N ILE A 149 20.69 4.90 -16.93
CA ILE A 149 19.61 4.35 -17.77
C ILE A 149 18.91 3.17 -17.08
N PHE A 150 19.65 2.27 -16.44
CA PHE A 150 19.07 1.10 -15.78
C PHE A 150 18.30 1.47 -14.49
N THR A 151 18.78 2.47 -13.74
CA THR A 151 18.11 2.96 -12.53
C THR A 151 16.78 3.65 -12.85
N LEU A 152 16.71 4.33 -14.01
CA LEU A 152 15.48 4.93 -14.55
C LEU A 152 14.44 3.90 -15.02
N LEU A 153 14.85 2.66 -15.35
CA LEU A 153 13.97 1.59 -15.82
C LEU A 153 13.35 0.76 -14.67
N THR A 154 13.84 0.94 -13.44
CA THR A 154 13.37 0.20 -12.25
C THR A 154 12.69 1.10 -11.21
N SER A 155 12.50 2.38 -11.53
CA SER A 155 11.85 3.36 -10.66
C SER A 155 10.41 3.60 -11.08
#